data_AF-A0A1D2RAJ3-F1
#
_entry.id   AF-A0A1D2RAJ3-F1
#
_cell.length_a   1.000
_cell.length_b   1.000
_cell.length_c   1.000
_cell.angle_alpha   90.00
_cell.angle_beta   90.00
_cell.angle_gamma   90.00
#
_symmetry.space_group_name_H-M   'P 1'
#
loop_
_entity.id
_entity.type
_entity.pdbx_description
1 polymer ?
#
loop_
_entity_poly.entity_id
_entity_poly.type
_entity_poly.pdbx_seq_one_letter_code
_entity_poly.pdbx_strand_id
1 'polypeptide(L)'
;MSSERVFVVPCDVPMIKKDVVEIILSKLNKDAAVPKWEDGQIEPLVAAYKREKIAKGCKEALNAKKMRVRDALDGLDVQYVHTNLLKEIDPELLSFRNVNTKDDLLDLEKTHQG
;
A
#
# COMPACT_ATOMS: atom_id res chain seq x y z
N MET A 1 15.69 -0.39 18.54
CA MET A 1 15.88 -0.62 17.09
C MET A 1 14.92 0.29 16.35
N SER A 2 15.39 1.14 15.44
CA SER A 2 14.51 1.90 14.53
C SER A 2 14.82 1.43 13.12
N SER A 3 13.82 0.91 12.41
CA SER A 3 13.98 0.55 11.01
C SER A 3 13.96 1.81 10.14
N GLU A 4 14.83 1.86 9.13
CA GLU A 4 14.86 2.95 8.15
C GLU A 4 13.66 2.90 7.18
N ARG A 5 13.14 1.68 6.96
CA ARG A 5 12.06 1.38 6.03
C ARG A 5 10.84 0.88 6.79
N VAL A 6 9.66 1.25 6.33
CA VAL A 6 8.37 0.80 6.85
C VAL A 6 7.50 0.34 5.70
N PHE A 7 6.71 -0.70 5.93
CA PHE A 7 5.57 -1.05 5.11
C PHE A 7 4.31 -0.64 5.87
N VAL A 8 3.40 0.06 5.21
CA VAL A 8 2.11 0.47 5.75
C VAL A 8 1.06 -0.41 5.12
N VAL A 9 0.11 -0.85 5.94
CA VAL A 9 -1.04 -1.67 5.57
C VAL A 9 -2.21 -1.29 6.47
N PRO A 10 -3.44 -1.11 5.96
CA PRO A 10 -4.60 -0.87 6.80
C PRO A 10 -5.05 -2.18 7.48
N CYS A 11 -5.80 -2.08 8.57
CA CYS A 11 -6.26 -3.26 9.31
C CYS A 11 -7.37 -4.06 8.59
N ASP A 12 -7.94 -3.49 7.53
CA ASP A 12 -9.09 -4.01 6.79
C ASP A 12 -8.70 -4.73 5.48
N VAL A 13 -7.41 -5.01 5.25
CA VAL A 13 -6.92 -5.86 4.13
C VAL A 13 -6.31 -7.17 4.64
N PRO A 14 -7.13 -8.10 5.17
CA PRO A 14 -6.63 -9.31 5.84
C PRO A 14 -5.93 -10.30 4.90
N MET A 15 -6.14 -10.18 3.59
CA MET A 15 -5.63 -11.10 2.56
C MET A 15 -4.28 -10.67 1.98
N ILE A 16 -3.61 -9.68 2.59
CA ILE A 16 -2.28 -9.24 2.17
C ILE A 16 -1.30 -10.42 2.10
N LYS A 17 -0.76 -10.68 0.90
CA LYS A 17 0.22 -11.75 0.70
C LYS A 17 1.62 -11.26 1.04
N LYS A 18 2.39 -12.10 1.74
CA LYS A 18 3.78 -11.82 2.10
C LYS A 18 4.63 -11.46 0.87
N ASP A 19 4.48 -12.20 -0.22
CA ASP A 19 5.27 -12.00 -1.44
C ASP A 19 4.98 -10.61 -2.08
N VAL A 20 3.74 -10.12 -1.98
CA VAL A 20 3.38 -8.77 -2.43
C VAL A 20 4.11 -7.72 -1.58
N VAL A 21 4.13 -7.90 -0.26
CA VAL A 21 4.87 -7.02 0.66
C VAL A 21 6.37 -7.01 0.34
N GLU A 22 6.97 -8.19 0.13
CA GLU A 22 8.39 -8.33 -0.21
C GLU A 22 8.73 -7.67 -1.55
N ILE A 23 7.89 -7.85 -2.58
CA ILE A 23 8.07 -7.16 -3.86
C ILE A 23 8.02 -5.64 -3.65
N ILE A 24 6.99 -5.11 -2.98
CA ILE A 24 6.87 -3.66 -2.76
C ILE A 24 8.08 -3.11 -1.98
N LEU A 25 8.52 -3.80 -0.94
CA LEU A 25 9.72 -3.44 -0.17
C LEU A 25 11.00 -3.48 -1.02
N SER A 26 11.14 -4.47 -1.90
CA SER A 26 12.28 -4.58 -2.83
C SER A 26 12.34 -3.43 -3.84
N LYS A 27 11.19 -2.83 -4.15
CA LYS A 27 11.06 -1.67 -5.05
C LYS A 27 11.31 -0.34 -4.34
N LEU A 28 11.53 -0.30 -3.02
CA LEU A 28 11.82 0.92 -2.28
C LEU A 28 13.28 1.38 -2.50
N ASN A 29 13.54 1.98 -3.66
CA ASN A 29 14.84 2.59 -3.99
C ASN A 29 14.83 4.12 -3.76
N LYS A 30 13.65 4.74 -3.83
CA LYS A 30 13.42 6.18 -3.68
C LYS A 30 12.90 6.51 -2.27
N ASP A 31 12.07 7.53 -2.12
CA ASP A 31 11.45 7.89 -0.84
C ASP A 31 10.23 7.00 -0.52
N ALA A 32 9.53 6.52 -1.55
CA ALA A 32 8.38 5.63 -1.44
C ALA A 32 8.32 4.61 -2.59
N ALA A 33 7.69 3.46 -2.34
CA ALA A 33 7.25 2.50 -3.34
C ALA A 33 5.75 2.25 -3.15
N VAL A 34 4.95 2.74 -4.10
CA VAL A 34 3.48 2.81 -3.98
C VAL A 34 2.84 2.06 -5.14
N PRO A 35 1.96 1.07 -4.89
CA PRO A 35 1.24 0.41 -5.95
C PRO A 35 0.36 1.37 -6.75
N LYS A 36 0.29 1.14 -8.07
CA LYS A 36 -0.47 1.97 -9.00
C LYS A 36 -1.28 1.10 -9.96
N TRP A 37 -2.57 1.37 -10.02
CA TRP A 37 -3.52 0.74 -10.93
C TRP A 37 -3.36 1.26 -12.37
N GLU A 38 -3.88 0.50 -13.33
CA GLU A 38 -3.85 0.88 -14.76
C GLU A 38 -4.61 2.19 -15.04
N ASP A 39 -5.68 2.45 -14.29
CA ASP A 39 -6.49 3.69 -14.37
C ASP A 39 -5.79 4.91 -13.73
N GLY A 40 -4.61 4.71 -13.14
CA GLY A 40 -3.81 5.74 -12.52
C GLY A 40 -4.07 5.94 -11.01
N GLN A 41 -5.04 5.23 -10.41
CA GLN A 41 -5.21 5.23 -8.96
C GLN A 41 -4.00 4.63 -8.26
N ILE A 42 -3.79 5.02 -6.99
CA ILE A 42 -2.64 4.58 -6.20
C ILE A 42 -3.10 4.05 -4.84
N GLU A 43 -2.32 3.15 -4.27
CA GLU A 43 -2.58 2.52 -2.97
C GLU A 43 -1.56 2.98 -1.91
N PRO A 44 -1.66 4.22 -1.41
CA PRO A 44 -0.68 4.75 -0.46
C PRO A 44 -0.72 4.05 0.90
N LEU A 45 -1.79 3.32 1.20
CA LEU A 45 -1.93 2.57 2.44
C LEU A 45 -1.43 1.12 2.32
N VAL A 46 -1.08 0.62 1.13
CA VAL A 46 -0.46 -0.69 0.92
C VAL A 46 0.88 -0.46 0.23
N ALA A 47 1.82 0.15 0.95
CA ALA A 47 3.02 0.74 0.34
C ALA A 47 4.22 0.74 1.28
N ALA A 48 5.42 0.82 0.69
CA ALA A 48 6.67 0.94 1.43
C ALA A 48 7.22 2.36 1.39
N TYR A 49 7.84 2.79 2.49
CA TYR A 49 8.36 4.14 2.66
C TYR A 49 9.69 4.16 3.39
N LYS A 50 10.53 5.16 3.08
CA LYS A 50 11.56 5.61 4.01
C LYS A 50 10.87 6.33 5.17
N ARG A 51 11.07 5.82 6.38
CA ARG A 51 10.35 6.24 7.60
C ARG A 51 10.36 7.76 7.81
N GLU A 52 11.53 8.37 7.69
CA GLU A 52 11.70 9.81 7.94
C GLU A 52 11.02 10.67 6.86
N LYS A 53 11.02 10.20 5.60
CA LYS A 53 10.42 10.90 4.47
C LYS A 53 8.91 10.94 4.58
N ILE A 54 8.29 9.79 4.85
CA ILE A 54 6.83 9.73 5.01
C ILE A 54 6.37 10.45 6.28
N ALA A 55 7.11 10.36 7.39
CA ALA A 55 6.78 11.10 8.60
C ALA A 55 6.80 12.62 8.38
N LYS A 56 7.79 13.12 7.62
CA LYS A 56 7.85 14.51 7.20
C LYS A 56 6.66 14.89 6.31
N GLY A 57 6.37 14.09 5.27
CA GLY A 57 5.25 14.33 4.36
C GLY A 57 3.90 14.38 5.09
N CYS A 58 3.65 13.46 6.02
CA CYS A 58 2.45 13.48 6.86
C CYS A 58 2.34 14.79 7.67
N LYS A 59 3.44 15.25 8.29
CA LYS A 59 3.45 16.49 9.06
C LYS A 59 3.18 17.71 8.20
N GLU A 60 3.75 17.76 6.99
CA GLU A 60 3.55 18.84 6.03
C GLU A 60 2.10 18.89 5.52
N ALA A 61 1.51 17.73 5.19
CA ALA A 61 0.11 17.62 4.79
C ALA A 61 -0.84 18.12 5.90
N LEU A 62 -0.62 17.68 7.15
CA LEU A 62 -1.42 18.11 8.30
C LEU A 62 -1.32 19.61 8.55
N ASN A 63 -0.11 20.19 8.49
CA ASN A 63 0.10 21.63 8.64
C ASN A 63 -0.61 22.44 7.52
N ALA A 64 -0.66 21.88 6.31
CA ALA A 64 -1.39 22.46 5.18
C ALA A 64 -2.91 22.18 5.21
N LYS A 65 -3.42 21.55 6.28
CA LYS A 65 -4.82 21.11 6.43
C LYS A 65 -5.30 20.19 5.28
N LYS A 66 -4.37 19.46 4.68
CA LYS A 66 -4.63 18.45 3.65
C LYS A 66 -4.85 17.10 4.33
N MET A 67 -6.04 16.52 4.15
CA MET A 67 -6.49 15.34 4.89
C MET A 67 -6.50 14.05 4.06
N ARG A 68 -6.16 14.09 2.77
CA ARG A 68 -6.10 12.86 1.96
C ARG A 68 -4.74 12.21 2.17
N VAL A 69 -4.71 10.88 2.31
CA VAL A 69 -3.45 10.15 2.54
C VAL A 69 -2.41 10.43 1.44
N ARG A 70 -2.85 10.57 0.19
CA ARG A 70 -1.97 10.91 -0.94
C ARG A 70 -1.27 12.26 -0.80
N ASP A 71 -1.83 13.19 -0.03
CA ASP A 71 -1.23 14.51 0.17
C ASP A 71 0.10 14.39 0.96
N ALA A 72 0.29 13.32 1.73
CA ALA A 72 1.56 13.02 2.40
C ALA A 72 2.67 12.58 1.44
N LEU A 73 2.34 12.32 0.17
CA LEU A 73 3.31 12.01 -0.88
C LEU A 73 3.81 13.27 -1.60
N ASP A 74 3.22 14.43 -1.33
CA ASP A 74 3.64 15.69 -1.95
C ASP A 74 5.12 15.94 -1.67
N GLY A 75 5.93 16.06 -2.74
CA GLY A 75 7.37 16.30 -2.64
C GLY A 75 8.23 15.07 -2.32
N LEU A 76 7.65 13.87 -2.21
CA LEU A 76 8.41 12.62 -2.15
C LEU A 76 8.74 12.14 -3.56
N ASP A 77 9.94 11.58 -3.73
CA ASP A 77 10.26 10.82 -4.95
C ASP A 77 9.64 9.42 -4.86
N VAL A 78 8.54 9.20 -5.58
CA VAL A 78 7.75 7.97 -5.53
C VAL A 78 8.13 7.03 -6.67
N GLN A 79 8.44 5.78 -6.33
CA GLN A 79 8.49 4.68 -7.27
C GLN A 79 7.11 4.03 -7.36
N TYR A 80 6.45 4.11 -8.52
CA TYR A 80 5.17 3.40 -8.71
C TYR A 80 5.41 1.93 -9.07
N VAL A 81 4.72 1.04 -8.36
CA VAL A 81 4.74 -0.40 -8.61
C VAL A 81 3.43 -0.75 -9.32
N HIS A 82 3.49 -1.01 -10.62
CA HIS A 82 2.27 -1.32 -11.37
C HIS A 82 1.65 -2.62 -10.87
N THR A 83 0.34 -2.62 -10.60
CA THR A 83 -0.37 -3.80 -10.07
C THR A 83 -0.30 -5.00 -11.01
N ASN A 84 -0.07 -4.79 -12.31
CA ASN A 84 0.19 -5.87 -13.26
C ASN A 84 1.41 -6.72 -12.93
N LEU A 85 2.47 -6.14 -12.36
CA LEU A 85 3.61 -6.90 -11.86
C LEU A 85 3.21 -7.80 -10.69
N LEU A 86 2.25 -7.35 -9.88
CA LEU A 86 1.79 -8.07 -8.70
C LEU A 86 0.80 -9.17 -9.07
N LYS A 87 0.08 -9.07 -10.20
CA LYS A 87 -0.81 -10.12 -10.70
C LYS A 87 -0.10 -11.45 -10.97
N GLU A 88 1.21 -11.45 -11.21
CA GLU A 88 1.98 -12.68 -11.40
C GLU A 88 1.99 -13.56 -10.13
N ILE A 89 1.92 -12.95 -8.95
CA ILE A 89 1.93 -13.64 -7.65
C ILE A 89 0.59 -13.53 -6.90
N ASP A 90 -0.24 -12.55 -7.28
CA ASP A 90 -1.57 -12.32 -6.75
C ASP A 90 -2.56 -12.05 -7.90
N PRO A 91 -2.96 -13.08 -8.68
CA PRO A 91 -3.73 -12.90 -9.91
C PRO A 91 -5.03 -12.12 -9.73
N GLU A 92 -5.68 -12.31 -8.58
CA GLU A 92 -6.94 -11.66 -8.21
C GLU A 92 -6.73 -10.36 -7.42
N LEU A 93 -5.46 -10.00 -7.11
CA LEU A 93 -5.08 -8.83 -6.32
C LEU A 93 -5.80 -8.76 -4.96
N LEU A 94 -6.00 -9.92 -4.32
CA LEU A 94 -6.66 -10.02 -3.01
C LEU A 94 -5.92 -9.23 -1.92
N SER A 95 -4.61 -9.01 -2.09
CA SER A 95 -3.78 -8.19 -1.20
C SER A 95 -4.22 -6.73 -1.12
N PHE A 96 -5.08 -6.28 -2.04
CA PHE A 96 -5.65 -4.93 -2.08
C PHE A 96 -7.14 -4.89 -1.73
N ARG A 97 -7.76 -6.04 -1.47
CA ARG A 97 -9.20 -6.13 -1.21
C ARG A 97 -9.51 -5.71 0.22
N ASN A 98 -10.24 -4.62 0.36
CA ASN A 98 -10.73 -4.12 1.65
C ASN A 98 -11.98 -4.91 2.09
N VAL A 99 -12.04 -5.22 3.39
CA VAL A 99 -13.15 -5.87 4.08
C VAL A 99 -13.80 -4.85 5.01
N ASN A 100 -14.89 -4.24 4.54
CA ASN A 100 -15.61 -3.22 5.30
C ASN A 100 -16.86 -3.78 5.99
N THR A 101 -17.38 -4.91 5.52
CA THR A 101 -18.65 -5.50 5.99
C THR A 101 -18.51 -6.97 6.35
N LYS A 102 -19.48 -7.51 7.12
CA LYS A 102 -19.54 -8.95 7.42
C LYS A 102 -19.75 -9.78 6.15
N ASP A 103 -20.44 -9.24 5.15
CA ASP A 103 -20.65 -9.91 3.87
C ASP A 103 -19.33 -10.01 3.08
N ASP A 104 -18.47 -8.98 3.15
CA ASP A 104 -17.12 -9.04 2.56
C ASP A 104 -16.27 -10.17 3.18
N LEU A 105 -16.39 -10.39 4.50
CA LEU A 105 -15.74 -11.50 5.19
C LEU A 105 -16.24 -12.86 4.68
N LEU A 106 -17.56 -13.03 4.57
CA LEU A 106 -18.16 -14.29 4.10
C LEU A 106 -17.77 -14.62 2.66
N ASP A 107 -17.61 -13.61 1.81
CA ASP A 107 -17.15 -13.83 0.43
C ASP A 107 -15.66 -14.17 0.35
N LEU A 108 -14.83 -13.64 1.25
CA LEU A 108 -13.43 -14.05 1.38
C LEU A 108 -13.28 -15.48 1.89
N GLU A 109 -14.08 -15.89 2.87
CA GLU A 109 -14.04 -17.26 3.41
C GLU A 109 -14.33 -18.32 2.33
N LYS A 110 -15.24 -18.03 1.39
CA LYS A 110 -15.53 -18.91 0.24
C LYS A 110 -14.35 -19.00 -0.72
N THR A 111 -13.59 -17.92 -0.88
CA THR A 111 -12.41 -17.86 -1.76
C THR A 111 -11.23 -18.63 -1.16
N HIS A 112 -11.19 -18.80 0.17
CA HIS A 112 -10.12 -19.50 0.90
C HIS A 112 -10.34 -21.01 1.09
N GLN A 113 -11.51 -21.55 0.72
CA GLN A 113 -11.85 -22.99 0.81
C GLN A 113 -11.69 -23.75 -0.52
N GLY A 114 -11.10 -23.13 -1.54
CA GLY A 114 -10.81 -23.74 -2.85
C GLY A 114 -9.38 -24.26 -2.98
#